data_AF-A0A8J3KZZ3-F1
#
_entry.id   AF-A0A8J3KZZ3-F1
#
_cell.length_a   1.000
_cell.length_b   1.000
_cell.length_c   1.000
_cell.angle_alpha   90.00
_cell.angle_beta   90.00
_cell.angle_gamma   90.00
#
_symmetry.space_group_name_H-M   'P 1'
#
loop_
_entity.id
_entity.type
_entity.pdbx_description
1 polymer ?
#
loop_
_entity_poly.entity_id
_entity_poly.type
_entity_poly.pdbx_seq_one_letter_code
_entity_poly.pdbx_strand_id
1 'polypeptide(L)'
;MVLAGRVDVLCPAHPPARTLEAKGRTRTAEVEMKAIYATPVLSDTRRCAWTRRPVAEVMSSPVLAAPASVTLDEALRQMLAAGFRHLAIVDGRGCCVGVLAARAIAAASAGQRGLADLTAAEVLDHEAAVLDSHAVVVDAARLMRSTAVDAVALVDGSGSPVGMLTSSDLIRLIAS
;
A
#
# COMPACT_ATOMS: atom_id res chain seq x y z
N MET A 1 8.48 21.13 -34.41
CA MET A 1 9.73 21.27 -33.63
C MET A 1 9.38 21.23 -32.15
N VAL A 2 9.46 20.06 -31.53
CA VAL A 2 9.40 19.88 -30.07
C VAL A 2 10.50 18.87 -29.74
N LEU A 3 11.47 19.31 -28.96
CA LEU A 3 12.66 18.54 -28.57
C LEU A 3 12.26 17.43 -27.60
N ALA A 4 12.54 16.19 -27.99
CA ALA A 4 12.52 15.03 -27.11
C ALA A 4 13.73 15.12 -26.15
N GLY A 5 13.49 15.53 -24.91
CA GLY A 5 14.47 15.42 -23.83
C GLY A 5 14.44 14.01 -23.24
N ARG A 6 15.51 13.24 -23.49
CA ARG A 6 15.82 12.01 -22.73
C ARG A 6 15.97 12.38 -21.25
N VAL A 7 15.36 11.61 -20.37
CA VAL A 7 15.65 11.62 -18.93
C VAL A 7 16.28 10.27 -18.60
N ASP A 8 17.54 10.32 -18.21
CA ASP A 8 18.32 9.16 -17.81
C ASP A 8 17.80 8.62 -16.48
N VAL A 9 17.36 7.36 -16.50
CA VAL A 9 16.99 6.58 -15.31
C VAL A 9 18.27 5.96 -14.75
N LEU A 10 18.83 6.53 -13.68
CA LEU A 10 19.82 5.82 -12.86
C LEU A 10 19.09 5.06 -11.75
N CYS A 11 18.73 3.82 -12.06
CA CYS A 11 18.44 2.79 -11.07
C CYS A 11 19.78 2.14 -10.66
N PRO A 12 20.13 2.01 -9.37
CA PRO A 12 21.20 1.11 -8.99
C PRO A 12 20.80 -0.31 -9.40
N ALA A 13 21.65 -0.92 -10.24
CA ALA A 13 21.43 -2.19 -10.92
C ALA A 13 20.94 -3.30 -9.98
N HIS A 14 19.84 -3.94 -10.36
CA HIS A 14 19.47 -5.27 -9.85
C HIS A 14 20.34 -6.33 -10.54
N PRO A 15 20.88 -7.34 -9.83
CA PRO A 15 21.68 -8.38 -10.44
C PRO A 15 20.83 -9.26 -11.39
N PRO A 16 21.39 -9.79 -12.49
CA PRO A 16 20.63 -10.59 -13.44
C PRO A 16 20.18 -11.92 -12.82
N ALA A 17 18.90 -12.23 -13.01
CA ALA A 17 18.29 -13.51 -12.66
C ALA A 17 19.06 -14.67 -13.32
N ARG A 18 19.44 -15.67 -12.53
CA ARG A 18 20.07 -16.91 -13.03
C ARG A 18 19.04 -17.75 -13.78
N THR A 19 19.39 -18.16 -15.00
CA THR A 19 18.65 -19.11 -15.81
C THR A 19 18.71 -20.51 -15.19
N LEU A 20 17.56 -21.10 -14.90
CA LEU A 20 17.40 -22.54 -14.66
C LEU A 20 16.37 -23.04 -15.69
N GLU A 21 16.85 -23.75 -16.71
CA GLU A 21 15.97 -24.45 -17.64
C GLU A 21 15.38 -25.68 -16.94
N ALA A 22 14.05 -25.76 -16.89
CA ALA A 22 13.35 -27.01 -16.69
C ALA A 22 12.03 -27.00 -17.49
N LYS A 23 11.94 -28.00 -18.39
CA LYS A 23 10.83 -28.30 -19.30
C LYS A 23 9.47 -28.39 -18.60
N GLY A 24 8.45 -27.86 -19.27
CA GLY A 24 7.09 -28.43 -19.23
C GLY A 24 6.00 -27.48 -18.76
N ARG A 25 5.25 -26.95 -19.73
CA ARG A 25 3.90 -26.37 -19.65
C ARG A 25 3.24 -26.35 -18.26
N THR A 26 3.03 -25.14 -17.74
CA THR A 26 1.78 -24.74 -17.05
C THR A 26 1.64 -23.23 -17.11
N ARG A 27 0.43 -22.76 -17.44
CA ARG A 27 0.06 -21.34 -17.61
C ARG A 27 0.32 -20.55 -16.32
N THR A 28 1.28 -19.64 -16.35
CA THR A 28 1.38 -18.49 -15.45
C THR A 28 0.55 -17.36 -16.04
N ALA A 29 -0.53 -16.98 -15.37
CA ALA A 29 -1.11 -15.67 -15.57
C ALA A 29 -0.14 -14.67 -14.95
N GLU A 30 0.58 -13.94 -15.80
CA GLU A 30 1.37 -12.78 -15.41
C GLU A 30 0.41 -11.74 -14.83
N VAL A 31 0.44 -11.58 -13.50
CA VAL A 31 -0.21 -10.45 -12.84
C VAL A 31 0.68 -9.24 -13.10
N GLU A 32 0.34 -8.47 -14.12
CA GLU A 32 0.96 -7.18 -14.44
C GLU A 32 0.85 -6.26 -13.22
N MET A 33 1.97 -6.07 -12.52
CA MET A 33 2.10 -5.20 -11.35
C MET A 33 2.04 -3.72 -11.79
N LYS A 34 0.82 -3.20 -12.01
CA LYS A 34 0.60 -1.80 -12.38
C LYS A 34 0.59 -0.93 -11.12
N ALA A 35 1.74 -0.79 -10.47
CA ALA A 35 1.92 0.16 -9.38
C ALA A 35 1.76 1.59 -9.90
N ILE A 36 0.67 2.24 -9.51
CA ILE A 36 0.36 3.64 -9.83
C ILE A 36 1.25 4.50 -8.92
N TYR A 37 2.53 4.63 -9.24
CA TYR A 37 3.41 5.63 -8.63
C TYR A 37 2.95 7.02 -9.11
N ALA A 38 2.05 7.65 -8.36
CA ALA A 38 1.58 9.00 -8.68
C ALA A 38 2.68 10.03 -8.36
N THR A 39 3.19 10.72 -9.39
CA THR A 39 4.04 11.91 -9.24
C THR A 39 3.17 13.15 -9.01
N PRO A 40 3.44 14.01 -8.02
CA PRO A 40 2.54 15.11 -7.69
C PRO A 40 2.76 16.33 -8.61
N VAL A 41 1.70 16.72 -9.34
CA VAL A 41 1.56 18.06 -9.92
C VAL A 41 1.01 19.02 -8.84
N LEU A 42 1.65 20.17 -8.65
CA LEU A 42 1.31 21.16 -7.62
C LEU A 42 0.70 22.41 -8.26
N SER A 43 -0.51 22.79 -7.84
CA SER A 43 -1.05 24.13 -8.03
C SER A 43 -1.68 24.65 -6.73
N ASP A 44 -1.29 25.88 -6.40
CA ASP A 44 -1.75 26.78 -5.34
C ASP A 44 -1.11 26.68 -3.95
N THR A 45 -0.48 27.78 -3.53
CA THR A 45 0.54 27.88 -2.44
C THR A 45 0.13 28.81 -1.30
N ARG A 46 -1.13 29.23 -1.21
CA ARG A 46 -1.57 30.15 -0.14
C ARG A 46 -2.50 29.44 0.84
N ARG A 47 -1.92 29.03 1.98
CA ARG A 47 -2.47 28.25 3.12
C ARG A 47 -2.40 26.74 2.89
N CYS A 48 -1.41 26.10 3.50
CA CYS A 48 -1.54 24.88 4.32
C CYS A 48 -0.16 24.23 4.51
N ALA A 49 0.65 24.73 5.44
CA ALA A 49 1.97 24.16 5.75
C ALA A 49 1.92 22.65 6.06
N TRP A 50 0.80 22.16 6.61
CA TRP A 50 0.58 20.75 6.93
C TRP A 50 0.59 19.83 5.69
N THR A 51 0.17 20.33 4.51
CA THR A 51 0.14 19.54 3.27
C THR A 51 1.53 19.08 2.82
N ARG A 52 2.58 19.84 3.16
CA ARG A 52 3.97 19.53 2.83
C ARG A 52 4.73 18.84 3.96
N ARG A 53 4.07 18.53 5.07
CA ARG A 53 4.73 17.78 6.14
C ARG A 53 5.09 16.38 5.64
N PRO A 54 6.29 15.86 5.95
CA PRO A 54 6.64 14.48 5.65
C PRO A 54 5.63 13.52 6.28
N VAL A 55 5.21 12.50 5.53
CA VAL A 55 4.29 11.47 6.07
C VAL A 55 4.90 10.75 7.26
N ALA A 56 6.23 10.59 7.30
CA ALA A 56 6.96 9.97 8.40
C ALA A 56 6.79 10.68 9.76
N GLU A 57 6.46 11.97 9.78
CA GLU A 57 6.21 12.73 11.02
C GLU A 57 4.79 12.54 11.57
N VAL A 58 3.87 12.06 10.74
CA VAL A 58 2.42 11.99 11.05
C VAL A 58 1.94 10.54 11.16
N MET A 59 2.64 9.62 10.51
CA MET A 59 2.28 8.20 10.46
C MET A 59 2.27 7.54 11.84
N SER A 60 1.44 6.50 11.97
CA SER A 60 1.57 5.55 13.06
C SER A 60 2.65 4.51 12.72
N SER A 61 3.52 4.21 13.69
CA SER A 61 4.61 3.24 13.56
C SER A 61 4.88 2.52 14.91
N PRO A 62 5.25 1.22 14.92
CA PRO A 62 5.33 0.32 13.77
C PRO A 62 3.95 -0.06 13.24
N VAL A 63 3.87 -0.36 11.95
CA VAL A 63 2.62 -0.84 11.33
C VAL A 63 2.47 -2.34 11.55
N LEU A 64 1.26 -2.76 11.92
CA LEU A 64 0.93 -4.17 11.99
C LEU A 64 0.87 -4.74 10.57
N ALA A 65 1.62 -5.81 10.32
CA ALA A 65 1.70 -6.44 9.02
C ALA A 65 1.42 -7.94 9.10
N ALA A 66 0.81 -8.50 8.06
CA ALA A 66 0.53 -9.92 7.92
C ALA A 66 0.82 -10.41 6.50
N PRO A 67 1.16 -11.69 6.30
CA PRO A 67 1.38 -12.25 4.98
C PRO A 67 0.08 -12.27 4.16
N ALA A 68 0.18 -12.18 2.83
CA ALA A 68 -0.96 -12.25 1.91
C ALA A 68 -1.79 -13.55 2.05
N SER A 69 -1.20 -14.61 2.58
CA SER A 69 -1.86 -15.89 2.88
C SER A 69 -2.64 -15.91 4.20
N VAL A 70 -2.60 -14.84 5.02
CA VAL A 70 -3.36 -14.78 6.26
C VAL A 70 -4.86 -14.91 5.97
N THR A 71 -5.57 -15.69 6.77
CA THR A 71 -7.03 -15.80 6.64
C THR A 71 -7.71 -14.54 7.15
N LEU A 72 -8.92 -14.24 6.67
CA LEU A 72 -9.64 -13.04 7.10
C LEU A 72 -10.05 -13.09 8.56
N ASP A 73 -10.35 -14.28 9.10
CA ASP A 73 -10.68 -14.44 10.52
C ASP A 73 -9.47 -14.10 11.40
N GLU A 74 -8.28 -14.55 11.01
CA GLU A 74 -7.05 -14.28 11.74
C GLU A 74 -6.64 -12.82 11.60
N ALA A 75 -6.72 -12.24 10.40
CA ALA A 75 -6.50 -10.82 10.19
C ALA A 75 -7.44 -9.95 11.04
N LEU A 76 -8.73 -10.33 11.15
CA LEU A 76 -9.70 -9.64 11.99
C LEU A 76 -9.33 -9.74 13.47
N ARG A 77 -8.91 -10.91 13.95
CA ARG A 77 -8.44 -11.08 15.34
C ARG A 77 -7.24 -10.19 15.64
N GLN A 78 -6.26 -10.13 14.72
CA GLN A 78 -5.09 -9.27 14.84
C GLN A 78 -5.47 -7.79 14.92
N MET A 79 -6.37 -7.35 14.04
CA MET A 79 -6.94 -6.00 14.07
C MET A 79 -7.60 -5.68 15.42
N LEU A 80 -8.50 -6.56 15.89
CA LEU A 80 -9.21 -6.38 17.15
C LEU A 80 -8.27 -6.36 18.37
N ALA A 81 -7.31 -7.28 18.43
CA ALA A 81 -6.36 -7.38 19.53
C ALA A 81 -5.46 -6.14 19.61
N ALA A 82 -5.09 -5.57 18.47
CA ALA A 82 -4.26 -4.36 18.41
C ALA A 82 -5.06 -3.05 18.46
N GLY A 83 -6.40 -3.11 18.39
CA GLY A 83 -7.27 -1.93 18.34
C GLY A 83 -7.18 -1.16 17.02
N PHE A 84 -6.72 -1.80 15.95
CA PHE A 84 -6.57 -1.21 14.62
C PHE A 84 -7.66 -1.69 13.67
N ARG A 85 -7.93 -0.91 12.61
CA ARG A 85 -8.93 -1.27 11.57
C ARG A 85 -8.29 -1.59 10.23
N HIS A 86 -6.97 -1.53 10.17
CA HIS A 86 -6.17 -1.63 8.96
C HIS A 86 -4.93 -2.47 9.26
N LEU A 87 -4.52 -3.27 8.29
CA LEU A 87 -3.41 -4.20 8.38
C LEU A 87 -2.61 -4.11 7.09
N ALA A 88 -1.30 -3.87 7.18
CA ALA A 88 -0.44 -3.95 5.99
C ALA A 88 -0.32 -5.42 5.59
N ILE A 89 -0.45 -5.70 4.28
CA ILE A 89 -0.31 -7.05 3.76
C ILE A 89 1.00 -7.14 2.99
N VAL A 90 1.80 -8.16 3.27
CA VAL A 90 3.13 -8.35 2.67
C VAL A 90 3.21 -9.65 1.86
N ASP A 91 4.07 -9.65 0.84
CA ASP A 91 4.43 -10.85 0.09
C ASP A 91 5.47 -11.72 0.84
N GLY A 92 5.91 -12.82 0.21
CA GLY A 92 6.93 -13.71 0.78
C GLY A 92 8.33 -13.08 0.91
N ARG A 93 8.56 -11.90 0.34
CA ARG A 93 9.81 -11.13 0.48
C ARG A 93 9.71 -10.04 1.55
N GLY A 94 8.54 -9.87 2.17
CA GLY A 94 8.26 -8.81 3.14
C GLY A 94 7.88 -7.47 2.49
N CYS A 95 7.72 -7.43 1.17
CA CYS A 95 7.31 -6.21 0.48
C CYS A 95 5.81 -5.99 0.67
N CYS A 96 5.40 -4.76 0.98
CA CYS A 96 4.00 -4.41 1.14
C CYS A 96 3.27 -4.49 -0.21
N VAL A 97 2.24 -5.33 -0.27
CA VAL A 97 1.38 -5.52 -1.45
C VAL A 97 0.02 -4.83 -1.29
N GLY A 98 -0.25 -4.20 -0.14
CA GLY A 98 -1.39 -3.31 0.06
C GLY A 98 -1.89 -3.27 1.50
N VAL A 99 -3.11 -2.77 1.69
CA VAL A 99 -3.73 -2.58 3.01
C VAL A 99 -5.07 -3.31 3.05
N LEU A 100 -5.20 -4.25 4.00
CA LEU A 100 -6.48 -4.86 4.31
C LEU A 100 -7.20 -4.02 5.36
N ALA A 101 -8.46 -3.67 5.09
CA ALA A 101 -9.30 -2.91 6.02
C ALA A 101 -10.42 -3.79 6.59
N ALA A 102 -10.83 -3.55 7.84
CA ALA A 102 -11.92 -4.28 8.49
C ALA A 102 -13.24 -4.20 7.69
N ARG A 103 -13.46 -3.11 6.94
CA ARG A 103 -14.62 -2.97 6.03
C ARG A 103 -14.62 -3.97 4.88
N ALA A 104 -13.44 -4.35 4.37
CA ALA A 104 -13.32 -5.36 3.32
C ALA A 104 -13.62 -6.75 3.88
N ILE A 105 -13.17 -7.04 5.10
CA ILE A 105 -13.54 -8.27 5.84
C ILE A 105 -15.04 -8.33 6.08
N ALA A 106 -15.66 -7.22 6.52
CA ALA A 106 -17.10 -7.15 6.72
C ALA A 106 -17.88 -7.38 5.40
N ALA A 107 -17.42 -6.80 4.28
CA ALA A 107 -18.01 -7.06 2.98
C ALA A 107 -17.88 -8.54 2.56
N ALA A 108 -16.71 -9.15 2.77
CA ALA A 108 -16.47 -10.55 2.46
C ALA A 108 -17.33 -11.52 3.31
N SER A 109 -17.68 -11.12 4.54
CA SER A 109 -18.52 -11.93 5.44
C SER A 109 -19.97 -12.11 4.95
N ALA A 110 -20.41 -11.29 4.00
CA ALA A 110 -21.72 -11.44 3.36
C ALA A 110 -21.74 -12.55 2.27
N GLY A 111 -20.59 -13.13 1.93
CA GLY A 111 -20.47 -14.20 0.95
C GLY A 111 -20.88 -15.59 1.48
N GLN A 112 -20.76 -16.61 0.63
CA GLN A 112 -21.07 -18.00 0.99
C GLN A 112 -19.92 -18.72 1.72
N ARG A 113 -18.68 -18.23 1.59
CA ARG A 113 -17.49 -18.80 2.24
C ARG A 113 -17.27 -18.16 3.61
N GLY A 114 -16.80 -18.95 4.57
CA GLY A 114 -16.43 -18.42 5.88
C GLY A 114 -15.17 -17.56 5.82
N LEU A 115 -14.99 -16.68 6.80
CA LEU A 115 -13.79 -15.83 6.91
C LEU A 115 -12.51 -16.66 7.09
N ALA A 116 -12.61 -17.87 7.64
CA ALA A 116 -11.48 -18.79 7.79
C ALA A 116 -11.05 -19.45 6.47
N ASP A 117 -11.93 -19.46 5.47
CA ASP A 117 -11.65 -20.05 4.17
C ASP A 117 -11.05 -19.03 3.21
N LEU A 118 -11.22 -17.74 3.45
CA LEU A 118 -10.75 -16.64 2.61
C LEU A 118 -9.44 -16.08 3.13
N THR A 119 -8.55 -15.75 2.22
CA THR A 119 -7.27 -15.10 2.50
C THR A 119 -7.29 -13.61 2.22
N ALA A 120 -6.36 -12.87 2.82
CA ALA A 120 -6.16 -11.46 2.51
C ALA A 120 -5.90 -11.23 1.02
N ALA A 121 -5.12 -12.09 0.36
CA ALA A 121 -4.84 -12.01 -1.08
C ALA A 121 -6.10 -12.08 -1.95
N GLU A 122 -7.12 -12.83 -1.54
CA GLU A 122 -8.38 -12.98 -2.28
C GLU A 122 -9.30 -11.76 -2.17
N VAL A 123 -9.15 -10.99 -1.08
CA VAL A 123 -10.00 -9.82 -0.78
C VAL A 123 -9.28 -8.51 -1.02
N LEU A 124 -7.95 -8.52 -1.12
CA LEU A 124 -7.18 -7.33 -1.42
C LEU A 124 -7.65 -6.77 -2.76
N ASP A 125 -8.38 -5.67 -2.68
CA ASP A 125 -8.80 -4.96 -3.86
C ASP A 125 -7.54 -4.35 -4.50
N HIS A 126 -7.42 -4.46 -5.82
CA HIS A 126 -6.16 -4.32 -6.56
C HIS A 126 -5.52 -2.92 -6.53
N GLU A 127 -6.05 -1.97 -5.75
CA GLU A 127 -5.46 -0.66 -5.54
C GLU A 127 -4.74 -0.61 -4.21
N ALA A 128 -3.58 -1.27 -4.19
CA ALA A 128 -2.62 -1.22 -3.09
C ALA A 128 -2.27 0.23 -2.78
N ALA A 129 -2.90 0.79 -1.76
CA ALA A 129 -2.62 2.15 -1.30
C ALA A 129 -1.29 2.15 -0.53
N VAL A 130 -0.20 2.11 -1.29
CA VAL A 130 1.18 2.09 -0.80
C VAL A 130 1.88 3.34 -1.30
N LEU A 131 2.61 4.00 -0.40
CA LEU A 131 3.32 5.24 -0.69
C LEU A 131 4.73 5.20 -0.10
N ASP A 132 5.68 5.85 -0.77
CA ASP A 132 7.04 6.00 -0.25
C ASP A 132 7.04 6.83 1.05
N SER A 133 7.84 6.40 2.03
CA SER A 133 7.92 7.04 3.35
C SER A 133 8.54 8.45 3.34
N HIS A 134 9.20 8.85 2.25
CA HIS A 134 9.69 10.20 2.03
C HIS A 134 8.65 11.13 1.38
N ALA A 135 7.45 10.64 1.06
CA ALA A 135 6.38 11.46 0.54
C ALA A 135 5.86 12.49 1.55
N VAL A 136 4.97 13.38 1.10
CA VAL A 136 4.31 14.37 1.95
C VAL A 136 2.84 14.04 2.15
N VAL A 137 2.23 14.62 3.19
CA VAL A 137 0.84 14.37 3.58
C VAL A 137 -0.16 14.54 2.43
N VAL A 138 0.05 15.53 1.54
CA VAL A 138 -0.86 15.74 0.40
C VAL A 138 -0.84 14.57 -0.59
N ASP A 139 0.27 13.85 -0.73
CA ASP A 139 0.36 12.69 -1.62
C ASP A 139 -0.48 11.54 -1.07
N ALA A 140 -0.38 11.29 0.23
CA ALA A 140 -1.22 10.30 0.91
C ALA A 140 -2.72 10.67 0.82
N ALA A 141 -3.07 11.93 1.06
CA ALA A 141 -4.45 12.39 0.94
C ALA A 141 -5.01 12.27 -0.49
N ARG A 142 -4.17 12.56 -1.50
CA ARG A 142 -4.53 12.38 -2.91
C ARG A 142 -4.74 10.92 -3.25
N LEU A 143 -3.83 10.04 -2.82
CA LEU A 143 -3.93 8.61 -3.02
C LEU A 143 -5.21 8.06 -2.39
N MET A 144 -5.47 8.37 -1.12
CA MET A 144 -6.72 8.02 -0.41
C MET A 144 -7.96 8.42 -1.21
N ARG A 145 -7.98 9.66 -1.73
CA ARG A 145 -9.12 10.17 -2.51
C ARG A 145 -9.26 9.47 -3.85
N SER A 146 -8.17 9.25 -4.59
CA SER A 146 -8.23 8.68 -5.94
C SER A 146 -8.59 7.20 -5.94
N THR A 147 -8.22 6.45 -4.90
CA THR A 147 -8.50 5.01 -4.77
C THR A 147 -9.66 4.71 -3.82
N ALA A 148 -10.37 5.74 -3.34
CA ALA A 148 -11.47 5.63 -2.38
C ALA A 148 -11.12 4.81 -1.11
N VAL A 149 -9.87 4.87 -0.67
CA VAL A 149 -9.40 4.25 0.58
C VAL A 149 -9.25 5.27 1.69
N ASP A 150 -9.26 4.79 2.93
CA ASP A 150 -9.10 5.61 4.13
C ASP A 150 -7.75 5.36 4.85
N ALA A 151 -6.88 4.52 4.27
CA ALA A 151 -5.56 4.23 4.79
C ALA A 151 -4.54 3.98 3.68
N VAL A 152 -3.30 4.36 3.93
CA VAL A 152 -2.14 4.20 3.05
C VAL A 152 -1.00 3.59 3.86
N ALA A 153 -0.43 2.48 3.40
CA ALA A 153 0.81 1.94 3.94
C ALA A 153 2.00 2.75 3.41
N LEU A 154 2.95 3.04 4.30
CA LEU A 154 4.19 3.72 3.96
C LEU A 154 5.31 2.71 3.90
N VAL A 155 6.13 2.76 2.85
CA VAL A 155 7.24 1.83 2.63
C VAL A 155 8.58 2.55 2.54
N ASP A 156 9.65 1.86 2.90
CA ASP A 156 11.02 2.29 2.61
C ASP A 156 11.43 1.96 1.16
N GLY A 157 12.67 2.31 0.79
CA GLY A 157 13.21 2.02 -0.54
C GLY A 157 13.37 0.52 -0.89
N SER A 158 13.19 -0.38 0.08
CA SER A 158 13.14 -1.83 -0.15
C SER A 158 11.72 -2.35 -0.41
N GLY A 159 10.70 -1.50 -0.24
CA GLY A 159 9.28 -1.87 -0.29
C GLY A 159 8.75 -2.44 1.02
N SER A 160 9.53 -2.41 2.10
CA SER A 160 9.11 -2.92 3.41
C SER A 160 8.21 -1.89 4.10
N PRO A 161 7.09 -2.30 4.74
CA PRO A 161 6.18 -1.38 5.40
C PRO A 161 6.82 -0.81 6.69
N VAL A 162 6.91 0.52 6.77
CA VAL A 162 7.52 1.25 7.90
C VAL A 162 6.51 2.04 8.73
N GLY A 163 5.31 2.26 8.19
CA GLY A 163 4.23 2.94 8.90
C GLY A 163 2.92 2.92 8.11
N MET A 164 1.91 3.54 8.70
CA MET A 164 0.61 3.72 8.07
C MET A 164 0.06 5.11 8.35
N LEU A 165 -0.62 5.68 7.37
CA LEU A 165 -1.37 6.92 7.52
C LEU A 165 -2.83 6.65 7.20
N THR A 166 -3.74 7.13 8.04
CA THR A 166 -5.19 7.01 7.84
C THR A 166 -5.84 8.37 7.68
N SER A 167 -7.08 8.42 7.19
CA SER A 167 -7.87 9.66 7.18
C SER A 167 -8.06 10.25 8.58
N SER A 168 -8.04 9.42 9.63
CA SER A 168 -8.12 9.90 11.01
C SER A 168 -6.86 10.67 11.42
N ASP A 169 -5.68 10.28 10.92
CA ASP A 169 -4.43 11.00 11.18
C ASP A 169 -4.42 12.35 10.45
N LEU A 170 -4.96 12.40 9.23
CA LEU A 170 -5.17 13.65 8.50
C LEU A 170 -6.12 14.59 9.25
N ILE A 171 -7.24 14.08 9.78
CA ILE A 171 -8.18 14.87 10.56
C ILE A 171 -7.51 15.43 11.82
N ARG A 172 -6.76 14.60 12.57
CA ARG A 172 -6.00 15.04 13.76
C ARG A 172 -4.99 16.12 13.42
N LEU A 173 -4.30 15.99 12.29
CA LEU A 173 -3.32 16.97 11.80
C LEU A 173 -3.94 18.32 11.43
N ILE A 174 -5.18 18.32 10.90
CA ILE A 174 -5.89 19.55 10.54
C ILE A 174 -6.48 20.22 11.79
N ALA A 175 -6.89 19.41 12.77
CA ALA A 175 -7.51 19.87 14.01
C ALA A 175 -6.50 20.31 15.10
N SER A 176 -5.18 20.17 14.85
CA SER A 176 -4.09 20.60 15.74
C SER A 176 -3.66 22.03 15.48
#